data_AF-A0A7G9SN38-F1
#
_entry.id   AF-A0A7G9SN38-F1
#
_cell.length_a   1.000
_cell.length_b   1.000
_cell.length_c   1.000
_cell.angle_alpha   90.00
_cell.angle_beta   90.00
_cell.angle_gamma   90.00
#
_symmetry.space_group_name_H-M   'P 1'
#
loop_
_entity.id
_entity.type
_entity.pdbx_description
1 polymer ?
#
loop_
_entity_poly.entity_id
_entity_poly.type
_entity_poly.pdbx_seq_one_letter_code
_entity_poly.pdbx_strand_id
1 'polypeptide(L)'
;MTTSSLRERAGCWLYERWQAELVLRAPGLARTLGLAWQDVHNRSERLQLDPITGGRVCEWQDSSRLTVARIFPDVGTRLLRHALQEWPVRFAGADHATAPGAPDISILIPIAGQSRMAQFRLALATARAQIGVNTEVVVVEQWPDATLRYSLPSDVRYLHQIAAEGAQFNKSKALNAGARAASGRNLIILDADYVLPERFAAECAYALENVDAVRSARWIFYLDRTSSERLATTYDCLTNGGTEAIVSNNPTPLALRRSVYWEIGGHDEAYEGWGGEDTEFLDRLRIRPISEGGWMPVLHAWHAPAPKKADGDRNRMLHEERMAIPVEVRIARLRAAQEMRSEEIVEPVPFRSGHAIEQSQP
;
A
#
# COMPACT_ATOMS: atom_id res chain seq x y z
N MET A 1 -19.85 -3.27 -19.77
CA MET A 1 -20.40 -3.69 -18.46
C MET A 1 -21.50 -4.70 -18.73
N THR A 2 -21.37 -5.93 -18.24
CA THR A 2 -22.44 -6.94 -18.31
C THR A 2 -23.58 -6.49 -17.40
N THR A 3 -24.79 -6.38 -17.96
CA THR A 3 -25.98 -6.00 -17.20
C THR A 3 -26.37 -7.16 -16.28
N SER A 4 -26.35 -6.94 -14.96
CA SER A 4 -26.79 -7.95 -13.99
C SER A 4 -28.26 -8.31 -14.21
N SER A 5 -28.59 -9.60 -14.14
CA SER A 5 -29.95 -10.09 -14.26
C SER A 5 -30.87 -9.57 -13.14
N LEU A 6 -32.18 -9.55 -13.36
CA LEU A 6 -33.15 -9.18 -12.33
C LEU A 6 -33.04 -10.06 -11.08
N ARG A 7 -32.75 -11.35 -11.27
CA ARG A 7 -32.53 -12.31 -10.18
C ARG A 7 -31.33 -11.93 -9.32
N GLU A 8 -30.20 -11.58 -9.95
CA GLU A 8 -29.00 -11.14 -9.24
C GLU A 8 -29.24 -9.83 -8.49
N ARG A 9 -29.92 -8.86 -9.12
CA ARG A 9 -30.28 -7.59 -8.48
C ARG A 9 -31.17 -7.79 -7.26
N ALA A 10 -32.22 -8.61 -7.39
CA ALA A 10 -33.12 -8.92 -6.28
C ALA A 10 -32.40 -9.66 -5.15
N GLY A 11 -31.56 -10.65 -5.48
CA GLY A 11 -30.75 -11.36 -4.49
C GLY A 11 -29.78 -10.43 -3.76
N CYS A 12 -29.05 -9.57 -4.48
CA CYS A 12 -28.16 -8.60 -3.86
C CYS A 12 -28.92 -7.61 -2.97
N TRP A 13 -30.13 -7.21 -3.37
CA TRP A 13 -30.96 -6.34 -2.55
C TRP A 13 -31.31 -6.98 -1.20
N LEU A 14 -31.80 -8.22 -1.24
CA LEU A 14 -32.26 -8.96 -0.07
C LEU A 14 -31.14 -9.29 0.92
N TYR A 15 -29.95 -9.64 0.43
CA TYR A 15 -28.89 -10.19 1.29
C TYR A 15 -27.77 -9.19 1.62
N GLU A 16 -27.52 -8.17 0.79
CA GLU A 16 -26.30 -7.35 0.88
C GLU A 16 -26.60 -5.84 0.88
N ARG A 17 -27.41 -5.36 -0.07
CA ARG A 17 -27.59 -3.91 -0.28
C ARG A 17 -28.26 -3.19 0.90
N TRP A 18 -29.20 -3.83 1.58
CA TRP A 18 -29.93 -3.20 2.67
C TRP A 18 -28.98 -2.74 3.79
N GLN A 19 -27.89 -3.47 4.06
CA GLN A 19 -26.87 -3.09 5.03
C GLN A 19 -26.19 -1.79 4.62
N ALA A 20 -25.72 -1.71 3.36
CA ALA A 20 -25.09 -0.52 2.81
C ALA A 20 -26.05 0.69 2.82
N GLU A 21 -27.32 0.49 2.45
CA GLU A 21 -28.31 1.59 2.46
C GLU A 21 -28.64 2.05 3.88
N LEU A 22 -28.68 1.15 4.86
CA LEU A 22 -28.89 1.51 6.27
C LEU A 22 -27.73 2.37 6.78
N VAL A 23 -26.48 1.95 6.54
CA VAL A 23 -25.27 2.72 6.87
C VAL A 23 -25.30 4.10 6.19
N LEU A 24 -25.64 4.16 4.91
CA LEU A 24 -25.59 5.41 4.14
C LEU A 24 -26.74 6.38 4.44
N ARG A 25 -27.95 5.90 4.74
CA ARG A 25 -29.14 6.74 4.89
C ARG A 25 -29.49 7.04 6.36
N ALA A 26 -29.13 6.14 7.28
CA ALA A 26 -29.43 6.29 8.70
C ALA A 26 -28.25 5.79 9.56
N PRO A 27 -27.06 6.42 9.46
CA PRO A 27 -25.85 5.95 10.12
C PRO A 27 -25.97 5.84 11.65
N GLY A 28 -26.76 6.70 12.29
CA GLY A 28 -27.03 6.61 13.73
C GLY A 28 -27.79 5.34 14.13
N LEU A 29 -28.81 4.97 13.35
CA LEU A 29 -29.56 3.72 13.55
C LEU A 29 -28.67 2.51 13.25
N ALA A 30 -27.91 2.56 12.15
CA ALA A 30 -26.96 1.52 11.80
C ALA A 30 -25.99 1.22 12.97
N ARG A 31 -25.37 2.26 13.53
CA ARG A 31 -24.46 2.12 14.70
C ARG A 31 -25.14 1.52 15.93
N THR A 32 -26.39 1.90 16.21
CA THR A 32 -27.16 1.35 17.35
C THR A 32 -27.42 -0.15 17.17
N LEU A 33 -27.50 -0.62 15.92
CA LEU A 33 -27.63 -2.02 15.56
C LEU A 33 -26.26 -2.73 15.38
N GLY A 34 -25.16 -2.08 15.71
CA GLY A 34 -23.80 -2.63 15.57
C GLY A 34 -23.32 -2.72 14.12
N LEU A 35 -23.88 -1.91 13.21
CA LEU A 35 -23.53 -1.89 11.80
C LEU A 35 -22.86 -0.56 11.41
N ALA A 36 -21.60 -0.63 10.99
CA ALA A 36 -20.87 0.44 10.35
C ALA A 36 -20.50 0.06 8.90
N TRP A 37 -19.90 0.97 8.14
CA TRP A 37 -19.52 0.67 6.75
C TRP A 37 -18.50 -0.46 6.68
N GLN A 38 -17.63 -0.61 7.68
CA GLN A 38 -16.64 -1.68 7.74
C GLN A 38 -17.29 -3.08 7.86
N ASP A 39 -18.51 -3.15 8.37
CA ASP A 39 -19.25 -4.40 8.58
C ASP A 39 -19.96 -4.89 7.32
N VAL A 40 -20.02 -4.06 6.26
CA VAL A 40 -20.64 -4.45 4.99
C VAL A 40 -19.73 -5.44 4.25
N HIS A 41 -20.26 -6.61 3.88
CA HIS A 41 -19.55 -7.69 3.20
C HIS A 41 -20.49 -8.49 2.29
N ASN A 42 -19.96 -9.40 1.47
CA ASN A 42 -20.78 -10.27 0.62
C ASN A 42 -21.49 -11.34 1.47
N ARG A 43 -22.63 -11.84 0.98
CA ARG A 43 -23.46 -12.81 1.75
C ARG A 43 -22.76 -14.11 2.16
N SER A 44 -21.70 -14.50 1.43
CA SER A 44 -20.91 -15.72 1.67
C SER A 44 -19.66 -15.46 2.51
N GLU A 45 -19.40 -14.20 2.85
CA GLU A 45 -18.25 -13.79 3.64
C GLU A 45 -18.64 -13.69 5.12
N ARG A 46 -17.62 -13.68 5.97
CA ARG A 46 -17.76 -13.48 7.41
C ARG A 46 -16.64 -12.60 7.91
N LEU A 47 -16.95 -11.80 8.92
CA LEU A 47 -16.02 -10.89 9.56
C LEU A 47 -15.94 -11.22 11.04
N GLN A 48 -14.73 -11.14 11.60
CA GLN A 48 -14.51 -11.08 13.04
C GLN A 48 -13.99 -9.71 13.44
N LEU A 49 -14.29 -9.29 14.67
CA LEU A 49 -13.71 -8.07 15.23
C LEU A 49 -12.28 -8.36 15.67
N ASP A 50 -11.37 -7.50 15.24
CA ASP A 50 -9.99 -7.50 15.72
C ASP A 50 -9.93 -6.85 17.11
N PRO A 51 -9.41 -7.54 18.13
CA PRO A 51 -9.40 -7.03 19.50
C PRO A 51 -8.41 -5.87 19.72
N ILE A 52 -7.45 -5.66 18.80
CA ILE A 52 -6.43 -4.62 18.91
C ILE A 52 -6.91 -3.31 18.28
N THR A 53 -7.45 -3.40 17.07
CA THR A 53 -7.80 -2.22 16.27
C THR A 53 -9.29 -1.93 16.21
N GLY A 54 -10.15 -2.89 16.59
CA GLY A 54 -11.58 -2.84 16.29
C GLY A 54 -11.89 -2.97 14.78
N GLY A 55 -10.87 -3.31 13.98
CA GLY A 55 -11.01 -3.59 12.56
C GLY A 55 -11.71 -4.92 12.29
N ARG A 56 -11.93 -5.22 11.01
CA ARG A 56 -12.68 -6.40 10.59
C ARG A 56 -11.75 -7.40 9.91
N VAL A 57 -11.49 -8.50 10.62
CA VAL A 57 -10.72 -9.64 10.11
C VAL A 57 -11.60 -10.37 9.10
N CYS A 58 -11.07 -10.55 7.89
CA CYS A 58 -11.74 -11.26 6.82
C CYS A 58 -11.53 -12.77 7.01
N GLU A 59 -12.60 -13.57 7.18
CA GLU A 59 -12.48 -15.04 7.33
C GLU A 59 -12.34 -15.79 5.99
N TRP A 60 -12.03 -15.09 4.91
CA TRP A 60 -11.79 -15.68 3.59
C TRP A 60 -10.35 -15.44 3.16
N GLN A 61 -9.83 -16.29 2.27
CA GLN A 61 -8.40 -16.32 1.97
C GLN A 61 -7.95 -15.21 1.03
N ASP A 62 -8.68 -15.02 -0.08
CA ASP A 62 -8.24 -14.15 -1.17
C ASP A 62 -8.86 -12.75 -1.13
N SER A 63 -8.37 -11.84 -1.96
CA SER A 63 -9.04 -10.55 -2.17
C SER A 63 -10.45 -10.76 -2.73
N SER A 64 -11.43 -9.99 -2.26
CA SER A 64 -12.82 -10.11 -2.72
C SER A 64 -13.40 -8.75 -3.11
N ARG A 65 -14.21 -8.75 -4.19
CA ARG A 65 -14.94 -7.57 -4.68
C ARG A 65 -16.32 -7.50 -4.03
N LEU A 66 -16.68 -6.32 -3.54
CA LEU A 66 -17.98 -6.09 -2.95
C LEU A 66 -19.10 -6.15 -4.00
N THR A 67 -19.98 -7.13 -3.86
CA THR A 67 -21.05 -7.45 -4.82
C THR A 67 -22.04 -6.32 -4.97
N VAL A 68 -22.41 -5.64 -3.88
CA VAL A 68 -23.34 -4.50 -3.96
C VAL A 68 -22.77 -3.36 -4.80
N ALA A 69 -21.47 -3.06 -4.70
CA ALA A 69 -20.84 -2.01 -5.50
C ALA A 69 -20.73 -2.41 -6.98
N ARG A 70 -20.54 -3.70 -7.28
CA ARG A 70 -20.52 -4.22 -8.65
C ARG A 70 -21.90 -4.17 -9.32
N ILE A 71 -22.96 -4.53 -8.60
CA ILE A 71 -24.33 -4.58 -9.14
C ILE A 71 -24.99 -3.20 -9.13
N PHE A 72 -24.66 -2.36 -8.14
CA PHE A 72 -25.19 -1.00 -7.97
C PHE A 72 -24.04 0.00 -7.78
N PRO A 73 -23.38 0.45 -8.87
CA PRO A 73 -22.23 1.36 -8.80
C PRO A 73 -22.51 2.68 -8.07
N ASP A 74 -23.76 3.14 -8.07
CA ASP A 74 -24.19 4.32 -7.30
C ASP A 74 -24.02 4.12 -5.79
N VAL A 75 -24.24 2.90 -5.30
CA VAL A 75 -24.03 2.54 -3.89
C VAL A 75 -22.53 2.56 -3.57
N GLY A 76 -21.69 2.01 -4.45
CA GLY A 76 -20.23 2.06 -4.29
C GLY A 76 -19.69 3.49 -4.19
N THR A 77 -20.19 4.38 -5.06
CA THR A 77 -19.86 5.82 -5.03
C THR A 77 -20.28 6.49 -3.71
N ARG A 78 -21.48 6.17 -3.21
CA ARG A 78 -21.96 6.72 -1.94
C ARG A 78 -21.16 6.17 -0.75
N LEU A 79 -20.75 4.91 -0.77
CA LEU A 79 -19.86 4.31 0.22
C LEU A 79 -18.48 4.97 0.24
N LEU A 80 -17.89 5.24 -0.94
CA LEU A 80 -16.64 5.99 -1.04
C LEU A 80 -16.77 7.36 -0.35
N ARG A 81 -17.79 8.13 -0.71
CA ARG A 81 -18.01 9.46 -0.11
C ARG A 81 -18.21 9.39 1.39
N HIS A 82 -19.00 8.42 1.87
CA HIS A 82 -19.23 8.22 3.30
C HIS A 82 -17.93 7.88 4.04
N ALA A 83 -17.13 6.96 3.49
CA ALA A 83 -15.84 6.60 4.07
C ALA A 83 -14.87 7.80 4.10
N LEU A 84 -14.81 8.61 3.04
CA LEU A 84 -13.94 9.80 2.99
C LEU A 84 -14.41 10.96 3.87
N GLN A 85 -15.69 11.01 4.25
CA GLN A 85 -16.17 11.95 5.26
C GLN A 85 -15.67 11.59 6.67
N GLU A 86 -15.53 10.29 6.97
CA GLU A 86 -14.95 9.80 8.22
C GLU A 86 -13.42 9.81 8.20
N TRP A 87 -12.83 9.57 7.02
CA TRP A 87 -11.40 9.43 6.77
C TRP A 87 -10.94 10.36 5.65
N PRO A 88 -10.81 11.67 5.94
CA PRO A 88 -10.41 12.65 4.95
C PRO A 88 -9.00 12.36 4.40
N VAL A 89 -8.80 12.72 3.14
CA VAL A 89 -7.51 12.64 2.45
C VAL A 89 -6.94 14.04 2.33
N ARG A 90 -5.63 14.17 2.55
CA ARG A 90 -4.88 15.41 2.36
C ARG A 90 -3.75 15.19 1.36
N PHE A 91 -3.39 16.25 0.64
CA PHE A 91 -2.30 16.25 -0.32
C PHE A 91 -1.28 17.31 0.08
N ALA A 92 -0.01 16.93 0.20
CA ALA A 92 1.07 17.85 0.52
C ALA A 92 1.46 18.67 -0.73
N GLY A 93 1.56 19.99 -0.58
CA GLY A 93 2.11 20.88 -1.60
C GLY A 93 3.64 20.77 -1.73
N ALA A 94 4.21 21.55 -2.65
CA ALA A 94 5.66 21.59 -2.87
C ALA A 94 6.41 22.05 -1.59
N ASP A 95 5.88 23.06 -0.90
CA ASP A 95 6.52 23.69 0.26
C ASP A 95 6.25 22.99 1.61
N HIS A 96 5.74 21.74 1.57
CA HIS A 96 5.52 20.99 2.80
C HIS A 96 6.85 20.70 3.50
N ALA A 97 6.96 21.11 4.76
CA ALA A 97 8.14 20.92 5.58
C ALA A 97 7.99 19.66 6.44
N THR A 98 9.07 18.91 6.58
CA THR A 98 9.14 17.79 7.52
C THR A 98 9.02 18.26 8.97
N ALA A 99 8.33 17.47 9.79
CA ALA A 99 8.31 17.71 11.21
C ALA A 99 9.72 17.49 11.79
N PRO A 100 10.16 18.35 12.74
CA PRO A 100 11.46 18.19 13.37
C PRO A 100 11.51 16.92 14.23
N GLY A 101 12.66 16.24 14.23
CA GLY A 101 12.90 15.03 15.03
C GLY A 101 13.00 13.74 14.20
N ALA A 102 13.34 12.63 14.85
CA ALA A 102 13.40 11.33 14.20
C ALA A 102 11.97 10.86 13.81
N PRO A 103 11.76 10.33 12.61
CA PRO A 103 10.45 9.82 12.21
C PRO A 103 10.08 8.58 13.03
N ASP A 104 8.81 8.45 13.37
CA ASP A 104 8.28 7.21 13.96
C ASP A 104 8.05 6.16 12.88
N ILE A 105 7.59 6.60 11.71
CA ILE A 105 7.26 5.75 10.56
C ILE A 105 8.01 6.20 9.32
N SER A 106 8.60 5.24 8.60
CA SER A 106 9.06 5.44 7.23
C SER A 106 8.06 4.82 6.24
N ILE A 107 7.52 5.63 5.34
CA ILE A 107 6.61 5.19 4.28
C ILE A 107 7.45 4.86 3.04
N LEU A 108 7.46 3.60 2.62
CA LEU A 108 8.26 3.10 1.51
C LEU A 108 7.42 3.06 0.24
N ILE A 109 7.89 3.73 -0.81
CA ILE A 109 7.24 3.76 -2.13
C ILE A 109 8.23 3.28 -3.19
N PRO A 110 8.18 2.00 -3.60
CA PRO A 110 8.99 1.49 -4.69
C PRO A 110 8.33 1.86 -6.03
N ILE A 111 9.12 2.29 -7.02
CA ILE A 111 8.62 2.69 -8.34
C ILE A 111 9.58 2.31 -9.47
N ALA A 112 9.02 1.97 -10.63
CA ALA A 112 9.75 1.81 -11.88
C ALA A 112 8.93 2.30 -13.08
N GLY A 113 9.63 2.82 -14.07
CA GLY A 113 9.05 3.32 -15.32
C GLY A 113 8.27 4.62 -15.17
N GLN A 114 7.75 5.11 -16.30
CA GLN A 114 7.12 6.43 -16.38
C GLN A 114 5.60 6.39 -16.61
N SER A 115 5.02 5.22 -16.87
CA SER A 115 3.62 5.08 -17.28
C SER A 115 2.60 5.37 -16.17
N ARG A 116 3.02 5.36 -14.90
CA ARG A 116 2.15 5.55 -13.72
C ARG A 116 2.49 6.81 -12.92
N MET A 117 3.11 7.81 -13.55
CA MET A 117 3.63 8.97 -12.83
C MET A 117 2.54 9.83 -12.17
N ALA A 118 1.34 9.89 -12.73
CA ALA A 118 0.22 10.63 -12.13
C ALA A 118 -0.24 9.97 -10.82
N GLN A 119 -0.33 8.64 -10.81
CA GLN A 119 -0.69 7.81 -9.66
C GLN A 119 0.39 7.93 -8.58
N PHE A 120 1.66 7.85 -8.98
CA PHE A 120 2.79 8.05 -8.07
C PHE A 120 2.76 9.41 -7.39
N ARG A 121 2.48 10.49 -8.14
CA ARG A 121 2.37 11.83 -7.55
C ARG A 121 1.24 11.93 -6.53
N LEU A 122 0.12 11.25 -6.75
CA LEU A 122 -0.96 11.15 -5.77
C LEU A 122 -0.52 10.39 -4.51
N ALA A 123 0.11 9.23 -4.69
CA ALA A 123 0.62 8.42 -3.58
C ALA A 123 1.64 9.20 -2.74
N LEU A 124 2.61 9.82 -3.41
CA LEU A 124 3.62 10.66 -2.77
C LEU A 124 3.01 11.84 -2.01
N ALA A 125 2.05 12.54 -2.62
CA ALA A 125 1.41 13.69 -2.01
C ALA A 125 0.62 13.31 -0.74
N THR A 126 -0.07 12.17 -0.72
CA THR A 126 -0.80 11.71 0.48
C THR A 126 0.12 11.11 1.55
N ALA A 127 1.19 10.42 1.15
CA ALA A 127 2.20 9.90 2.07
C ALA A 127 2.93 11.04 2.81
N ARG A 128 3.20 12.16 2.13
CA ARG A 128 3.78 13.36 2.75
C ARG A 128 2.79 14.12 3.63
N ALA A 129 1.49 13.99 3.39
CA ALA A 129 0.46 14.79 4.07
C ALA A 129 -0.02 14.20 5.40
N GLN A 130 0.68 13.20 5.94
CA GLN A 130 0.25 12.52 7.17
C GLN A 130 0.33 13.44 8.39
N ILE A 131 -0.63 13.30 9.29
CA ILE A 131 -0.73 14.09 10.53
C ILE A 131 -0.84 13.17 11.75
N GLY A 132 -0.49 13.71 12.92
CA GLY A 132 -0.62 13.01 14.20
C GLY A 132 0.54 12.06 14.54
N VAL A 133 1.53 11.92 13.64
CA VAL A 133 2.76 11.16 13.86
C VAL A 133 3.88 11.71 12.99
N ASN A 134 5.13 11.63 13.43
CA ASN A 134 6.26 12.04 12.61
C ASN A 134 6.58 10.97 11.56
N THR A 135 6.63 11.36 10.28
CA THR A 135 6.87 10.43 9.16
C THR A 135 7.99 10.91 8.25
N GLU A 136 8.72 9.97 7.67
CA GLU A 136 9.50 10.24 6.45
C GLU A 136 8.95 9.41 5.28
N VAL A 137 9.15 9.90 4.06
CA VAL A 137 8.84 9.15 2.84
C VAL A 137 10.13 8.74 2.15
N VAL A 138 10.27 7.45 1.87
CA VAL A 138 11.42 6.86 1.17
C VAL A 138 10.96 6.36 -0.19
N VAL A 139 11.40 7.03 -1.25
CA VAL A 139 11.14 6.62 -2.65
C VAL A 139 12.34 5.86 -3.18
N VAL A 140 12.07 4.68 -3.73
CA VAL A 140 13.10 3.85 -4.39
C VAL A 140 12.74 3.69 -5.86
N GLU A 141 13.43 4.41 -6.72
CA GLU A 141 13.31 4.28 -8.16
C GLU A 141 14.20 3.15 -8.65
N GLN A 142 13.62 2.20 -9.39
CA GLN A 142 14.37 1.18 -10.09
C GLN A 142 14.21 1.37 -11.61
N TRP A 143 15.25 1.91 -12.24
CA TRP A 143 15.25 2.29 -13.66
C TRP A 143 16.70 2.44 -14.16
N PRO A 144 16.98 2.40 -15.48
CA PRO A 144 18.33 2.68 -15.99
C PRO A 144 18.89 4.04 -15.54
N ASP A 145 18.06 5.08 -15.59
CA ASP A 145 18.41 6.45 -15.22
C ASP A 145 17.67 6.92 -13.96
N ALA A 146 18.28 7.84 -13.22
CA ALA A 146 17.72 8.46 -12.02
C ALA A 146 16.69 9.56 -12.35
N THR A 147 15.59 9.22 -13.01
CA THR A 147 14.67 10.21 -13.59
C THR A 147 13.93 11.05 -12.54
N LEU A 148 13.78 10.52 -11.33
CA LEU A 148 13.09 11.22 -10.25
C LEU A 148 13.99 12.16 -9.43
N ARG A 149 15.32 12.02 -9.50
CA ARG A 149 16.29 12.67 -8.60
C ARG A 149 16.08 14.18 -8.39
N TYR A 150 15.70 14.91 -9.44
CA TYR A 150 15.51 16.37 -9.40
C TYR A 150 14.05 16.81 -9.48
N SER A 151 13.10 15.87 -9.49
CA SER A 151 11.67 16.16 -9.57
C SER A 151 10.92 15.87 -8.27
N LEU A 152 11.57 15.19 -7.31
CA LEU A 152 10.99 14.93 -6.00
C LEU A 152 11.15 16.15 -5.07
N PRO A 153 10.16 16.39 -4.18
CA PRO A 153 10.30 17.36 -3.11
C PRO A 153 11.52 17.09 -2.20
N SER A 154 12.11 18.15 -1.63
CA SER A 154 13.36 18.07 -0.84
C SER A 154 13.25 17.26 0.45
N ASP A 155 12.04 17.08 0.96
CA ASP A 155 11.73 16.31 2.16
C ASP A 155 11.55 14.81 1.90
N VAL A 156 11.69 14.37 0.64
CA VAL A 156 11.63 12.96 0.26
C VAL A 156 13.03 12.36 0.25
N ARG A 157 13.21 11.25 0.98
CA ARG A 157 14.43 10.45 0.90
C ARG A 157 14.38 9.63 -0.39
N TYR A 158 15.34 9.87 -1.28
CA TYR A 158 15.38 9.21 -2.59
C TYR A 158 16.54 8.22 -2.70
N LEU A 159 16.25 7.04 -3.23
CA LEU A 159 17.22 6.04 -3.65
C LEU A 159 17.01 5.70 -5.13
N HIS A 160 18.12 5.58 -5.86
CA HIS A 160 18.12 5.06 -7.22
C HIS A 160 18.78 3.68 -7.24
N GLN A 161 18.07 2.69 -7.74
CA GLN A 161 18.58 1.36 -8.03
C GLN A 161 18.70 1.21 -9.54
N ILE A 162 19.93 1.14 -10.03
CA ILE A 162 20.19 0.97 -11.46
C ILE A 162 19.64 -0.40 -11.90
N ALA A 163 18.83 -0.39 -12.95
CA ALA A 163 18.35 -1.59 -13.63
C ALA A 163 18.87 -1.61 -15.07
N ALA A 164 19.29 -2.78 -15.55
CA ALA A 164 19.67 -2.93 -16.95
C ALA A 164 18.47 -2.62 -17.87
N GLU A 165 18.74 -2.18 -19.09
CA GLU A 165 17.68 -1.94 -20.07
C GLU A 165 16.89 -3.23 -20.33
N GLY A 166 15.56 -3.13 -20.28
CA GLY A 166 14.67 -4.28 -20.42
C GLY A 166 14.58 -5.20 -19.20
N ALA A 167 15.34 -4.94 -18.12
CA ALA A 167 15.19 -5.68 -16.87
C ALA A 167 13.79 -5.49 -16.27
N GLN A 168 13.28 -6.54 -15.65
CA GLN A 168 12.01 -6.47 -14.95
C GLN A 168 12.16 -5.71 -13.64
N PHE A 169 11.13 -4.95 -13.30
CA PHE A 169 11.06 -4.32 -11.99
C PHE A 169 11.05 -5.38 -10.89
N ASN A 170 11.88 -5.21 -9.87
CA ASN A 170 11.96 -6.07 -8.71
C ASN A 170 11.56 -5.24 -7.48
N LYS A 171 10.26 -5.31 -7.15
CA LYS A 171 9.66 -4.61 -6.01
C LYS A 171 10.32 -5.02 -4.69
N SER A 172 10.62 -6.31 -4.50
CA SER A 172 11.28 -6.83 -3.30
C SER A 172 12.65 -6.19 -3.04
N LYS A 173 13.49 -6.06 -4.07
CA LYS A 173 14.79 -5.38 -3.99
C LYS A 173 14.62 -3.92 -3.61
N ALA A 174 13.68 -3.23 -4.24
CA ALA A 174 13.40 -1.82 -3.97
C ALA A 174 12.89 -1.60 -2.53
N LEU A 175 11.97 -2.45 -2.05
CA LEU A 175 11.47 -2.43 -0.67
C LEU A 175 12.58 -2.71 0.35
N ASN A 176 13.43 -3.71 0.12
CA ASN A 176 14.57 -3.99 0.98
C ASN A 176 15.56 -2.82 1.02
N ALA A 177 15.86 -2.19 -0.11
CA ALA A 177 16.71 -0.99 -0.14
C ALA A 177 16.08 0.17 0.64
N GLY A 178 14.78 0.42 0.45
CA GLY A 178 14.03 1.44 1.18
C GLY A 178 14.01 1.19 2.69
N ALA A 179 13.74 -0.05 3.11
CA ALA A 179 13.73 -0.46 4.52
C ALA A 179 15.12 -0.34 5.18
N ARG A 180 16.22 -0.48 4.43
CA ARG A 180 17.59 -0.26 4.96
C ARG A 180 17.87 1.22 5.18
N ALA A 181 17.44 2.07 4.26
CA ALA A 181 17.64 3.52 4.34
C ALA A 181 16.64 4.23 5.27
N ALA A 182 15.53 3.57 5.61
CA ALA A 182 14.54 4.04 6.57
C ALA A 182 15.16 4.26 7.95
N SER A 183 14.87 5.41 8.54
CA SER A 183 15.24 5.79 9.90
C SER A 183 14.11 5.61 10.92
N GLY A 184 12.87 5.43 10.46
CA GLY A 184 11.71 5.18 11.30
C GLY A 184 11.77 3.84 12.04
N ARG A 185 11.22 3.80 13.25
CA ARG A 185 11.08 2.56 14.03
C ARG A 185 10.08 1.59 13.39
N ASN A 186 9.09 2.13 12.69
CA ASN A 186 8.07 1.39 11.96
C ASN A 186 8.15 1.69 10.45
N LEU A 187 7.62 0.78 9.64
CA LEU A 187 7.54 0.89 8.19
C LEU A 187 6.08 0.83 7.74
N ILE A 188 5.75 1.56 6.67
CA ILE A 188 4.54 1.34 5.86
C ILE A 188 5.00 0.97 4.45
N ILE A 189 4.60 -0.21 3.98
CA ILE A 189 4.79 -0.64 2.59
C ILE A 189 3.62 -0.11 1.78
N LEU A 190 3.91 0.78 0.83
CA LEU A 190 2.91 1.49 0.05
C LEU A 190 3.15 1.32 -1.45
N ASP A 191 2.15 0.83 -2.17
CA ASP A 191 2.19 0.81 -3.63
C ASP A 191 2.08 2.24 -4.21
N ALA A 192 2.75 2.48 -5.34
CA ALA A 192 2.86 3.80 -5.97
C ALA A 192 1.56 4.31 -6.61
N ASP A 193 0.42 3.66 -6.37
CA ASP A 193 -0.91 4.04 -6.84
C ASP A 193 -1.96 4.09 -5.73
N TYR A 194 -1.55 3.97 -4.46
CA TYR A 194 -2.45 4.16 -3.32
C TYR A 194 -2.51 5.61 -2.84
N VAL A 195 -3.73 6.02 -2.47
CA VAL A 195 -4.06 7.33 -1.90
C VAL A 195 -4.57 7.10 -0.48
N LEU A 196 -3.85 7.66 0.50
CA LEU A 196 -4.06 7.38 1.92
C LEU A 196 -4.87 8.49 2.63
N PRO A 197 -5.72 8.16 3.61
CA PRO A 197 -6.26 9.12 4.56
C PRO A 197 -5.15 9.88 5.32
N GLU A 198 -5.43 11.11 5.77
CA GLU A 198 -4.43 11.98 6.39
C GLU A 198 -3.91 11.47 7.76
N ARG A 199 -4.65 10.57 8.42
CA ARG A 199 -4.26 9.95 9.71
C ARG A 199 -3.79 8.51 9.58
N PHE A 200 -3.62 7.99 8.36
CA PHE A 200 -3.32 6.58 8.13
C PHE A 200 -2.05 6.12 8.86
N ALA A 201 -0.99 6.92 8.84
CA ALA A 201 0.25 6.61 9.54
C ALA A 201 0.07 6.64 11.07
N ALA A 202 -0.68 7.60 11.61
CA ALA A 202 -0.89 7.71 13.05
C ALA A 202 -1.68 6.52 13.61
N GLU A 203 -2.71 6.07 12.89
CA GLU A 203 -3.50 4.88 13.23
C GLU A 203 -2.64 3.61 13.19
N CYS A 204 -1.79 3.47 12.17
CA CYS A 204 -0.82 2.38 12.10
C CYS A 204 0.17 2.43 13.28
N ALA A 205 0.70 3.62 13.62
CA ALA A 205 1.65 3.79 14.72
C ALA A 205 1.06 3.34 16.05
N TYR A 206 -0.17 3.78 16.34
CA TYR A 206 -0.90 3.44 17.56
C TYR A 206 -1.14 1.93 17.67
N ALA A 207 -1.57 1.27 16.59
CA ALA A 207 -1.79 -0.17 16.60
C ALA A 207 -0.48 -0.95 16.78
N LEU A 208 0.62 -0.49 16.16
CA LEU A 208 1.96 -1.05 16.30
C LEU A 208 2.60 -0.87 17.69
N GLU A 209 1.94 -0.22 18.64
CA GLU A 209 2.34 -0.27 20.05
C GLU A 209 2.05 -1.65 20.66
N ASN A 210 0.99 -2.32 20.19
CA ASN A 210 0.48 -3.56 20.78
C ASN A 210 0.80 -4.82 19.97
N VAL A 211 1.09 -4.66 18.67
CA VAL A 211 1.40 -5.77 17.74
C VAL A 211 2.63 -5.47 16.88
N ASP A 212 3.17 -6.48 16.22
CA ASP A 212 4.34 -6.37 15.36
C ASP A 212 4.01 -5.85 13.95
N ALA A 213 2.78 -6.12 13.48
CA ALA A 213 2.29 -5.72 12.18
C ALA A 213 0.77 -5.51 12.15
N VAL A 214 0.31 -4.71 11.18
CA VAL A 214 -1.12 -4.44 10.96
C VAL A 214 -1.46 -4.38 9.47
N ARG A 215 -2.53 -5.08 9.08
CA ARG A 215 -3.20 -4.90 7.79
C ARG A 215 -4.36 -3.94 7.95
N SER A 216 -4.11 -2.68 7.60
CA SER A 216 -4.97 -1.59 8.02
C SER A 216 -6.11 -1.24 7.07
N ALA A 217 -6.00 -1.62 5.79
CA ALA A 217 -7.03 -1.35 4.79
C ALA A 217 -8.21 -2.32 4.92
N ARG A 218 -9.39 -1.79 5.28
CA ARG A 218 -10.65 -2.54 5.22
C ARG A 218 -11.14 -2.69 3.79
N TRP A 219 -11.21 -1.54 3.11
CA TRP A 219 -11.68 -1.40 1.75
C TRP A 219 -10.68 -0.59 0.94
N ILE A 220 -10.33 -1.14 -0.22
CA ILE A 220 -9.59 -0.47 -1.27
C ILE A 220 -10.60 -0.09 -2.34
N PHE A 221 -10.83 1.22 -2.49
CA PHE A 221 -11.68 1.79 -3.52
C PHE A 221 -10.86 1.96 -4.79
N TYR A 222 -11.03 1.05 -5.73
CA TYR A 222 -10.47 1.17 -7.08
C TYR A 222 -11.26 2.25 -7.81
N LEU A 223 -10.65 3.42 -7.96
CA LEU A 223 -11.26 4.52 -8.69
C LEU A 223 -11.39 4.17 -10.16
N ASP A 224 -12.42 4.71 -10.81
CA ASP A 224 -12.45 4.69 -12.27
C ASP A 224 -11.43 5.66 -12.88
N ARG A 225 -11.17 5.48 -14.18
CA ARG A 225 -10.22 6.30 -14.92
C ARG A 225 -10.50 7.80 -14.79
N THR A 226 -11.75 8.21 -15.06
CA THR A 226 -12.15 9.62 -15.05
C THR A 226 -11.96 10.26 -13.67
N SER A 227 -12.31 9.54 -12.61
CA SER A 227 -12.16 10.00 -11.23
C SER A 227 -10.71 10.07 -10.81
N SER A 228 -9.87 9.14 -11.27
CA SER A 228 -8.43 9.15 -11.00
C SER A 228 -7.72 10.29 -11.71
N GLU A 229 -8.03 10.53 -12.99
CA GLU A 229 -7.48 11.65 -13.78
C GLU A 229 -7.91 13.00 -13.18
N ARG A 230 -9.16 13.12 -12.73
CA ARG A 230 -9.64 14.31 -12.02
C ARG A 230 -8.94 14.48 -10.67
N LEU A 231 -8.77 13.40 -9.90
CA LEU A 231 -8.07 13.47 -8.61
C LEU A 231 -6.62 13.94 -8.79
N ALA A 232 -5.93 13.43 -9.82
CA ALA A 232 -4.56 13.81 -10.15
C ALA A 232 -4.39 15.30 -10.52
N THR A 233 -5.47 15.97 -10.92
CA THR A 233 -5.44 17.38 -11.36
C THR A 233 -6.04 18.35 -10.34
N THR A 234 -7.05 17.91 -9.60
CA THR A 234 -7.83 18.78 -8.69
C THR A 234 -7.56 18.54 -7.21
N TYR A 235 -7.00 17.38 -6.86
CA TYR A 235 -6.93 16.89 -5.48
C TYR A 235 -8.29 16.81 -4.76
N ASP A 236 -9.40 16.76 -5.52
CA ASP A 236 -10.76 16.60 -4.99
C ASP A 236 -11.20 15.13 -5.04
N CYS A 237 -11.27 14.50 -3.86
CA CYS A 237 -11.69 13.11 -3.68
C CYS A 237 -13.20 12.95 -3.41
N LEU A 238 -13.96 14.03 -3.20
CA LEU A 238 -15.36 13.99 -2.76
C LEU A 238 -16.36 14.27 -3.88
N THR A 239 -15.99 15.12 -4.84
CA THR A 239 -16.88 15.56 -5.92
C THR A 239 -16.87 14.57 -7.09
N ASN A 240 -18.05 14.07 -7.45
CA ASN A 240 -18.28 13.20 -8.62
C ASN A 240 -17.36 11.96 -8.74
N GLY A 241 -16.86 11.44 -7.60
CA GLY A 241 -16.05 10.24 -7.55
C GLY A 241 -16.83 9.01 -7.99
N GLY A 242 -16.21 8.15 -8.79
CA GLY A 242 -16.71 6.84 -9.18
C GLY A 242 -15.65 5.77 -8.95
N THR A 243 -16.12 4.54 -8.73
CA THR A 243 -15.30 3.38 -8.41
C THR A 243 -15.59 2.24 -9.36
N GLU A 244 -14.55 1.59 -9.88
CA GLU A 244 -14.69 0.34 -10.65
C GLU A 244 -14.93 -0.86 -9.73
N ALA A 245 -14.37 -0.82 -8.52
CA ALA A 245 -14.55 -1.86 -7.53
C ALA A 245 -14.29 -1.33 -6.12
N ILE A 246 -14.90 -2.00 -5.15
CA ILE A 246 -14.49 -1.96 -3.75
C ILE A 246 -13.93 -3.35 -3.46
N VAL A 247 -12.66 -3.42 -3.06
CA VAL A 247 -11.96 -4.68 -2.78
C VAL A 247 -11.59 -4.73 -1.31
N SER A 248 -11.66 -5.92 -0.74
CA SER A 248 -11.21 -6.20 0.62
C SER A 248 -10.24 -7.37 0.66
N ASN A 249 -9.53 -7.47 1.78
CA ASN A 249 -8.57 -8.54 2.05
C ASN A 249 -7.36 -8.56 1.11
N ASN A 250 -6.83 -7.38 0.78
CA ASN A 250 -5.58 -7.23 0.00
C ASN A 250 -4.34 -7.26 0.93
N PRO A 251 -3.18 -7.84 0.53
CA PRO A 251 -2.00 -7.90 1.40
C PRO A 251 -1.40 -6.52 1.72
N THR A 252 -1.53 -5.55 0.81
CA THR A 252 -1.07 -4.16 0.98
C THR A 252 -2.26 -3.18 1.07
N PRO A 253 -2.08 -1.97 1.64
CA PRO A 253 -0.91 -1.51 2.37
C PRO A 253 -0.72 -2.27 3.69
N LEU A 254 0.53 -2.38 4.12
CA LEU A 254 0.93 -3.13 5.30
C LEU A 254 1.85 -2.25 6.15
N ALA A 255 1.60 -2.18 7.46
CA ALA A 255 2.49 -1.51 8.39
C ALA A 255 3.07 -2.51 9.39
N LEU A 256 4.34 -2.33 9.76
CA LEU A 256 5.05 -3.24 10.65
C LEU A 256 6.25 -2.58 11.32
N ARG A 257 6.74 -3.17 12.40
CA ARG A 257 8.00 -2.77 13.03
C ARG A 257 9.16 -3.01 12.07
N ARG A 258 10.08 -2.04 11.97
CA ARG A 258 11.27 -2.15 11.11
C ARG A 258 12.17 -3.33 11.52
N SER A 259 12.28 -3.60 12.82
CA SER A 259 13.04 -4.77 13.31
C SER A 259 12.41 -6.07 12.81
N VAL A 260 11.08 -6.19 12.92
CA VAL A 260 10.33 -7.38 12.49
C VAL A 260 10.49 -7.64 10.99
N TYR A 261 10.48 -6.59 10.16
CA TYR A 261 10.75 -6.72 8.72
C TYR A 261 12.04 -7.50 8.45
N TRP A 262 13.12 -7.21 9.20
CA TRP A 262 14.41 -7.89 9.06
C TRP A 262 14.49 -9.22 9.82
N GLU A 263 13.82 -9.35 10.97
CA GLU A 263 13.73 -10.60 11.73
C GLU A 263 13.09 -11.73 10.91
N ILE A 264 12.18 -11.41 9.98
CA ILE A 264 11.59 -12.39 9.04
C ILE A 264 12.36 -12.48 7.71
N GLY A 265 13.46 -11.74 7.52
CA GLY A 265 14.30 -11.81 6.33
C GLY A 265 13.90 -10.89 5.17
N GLY A 266 13.11 -9.84 5.41
CA GLY A 266 12.69 -8.87 4.38
C GLY A 266 11.86 -9.50 3.25
N HIS A 267 11.73 -8.82 2.11
CA HIS A 267 11.09 -9.41 0.93
C HIS A 267 12.07 -10.34 0.19
N ASP A 268 11.57 -11.46 -0.36
CA ASP A 268 12.38 -12.36 -1.19
C ASP A 268 12.68 -11.68 -2.54
N GLU A 269 13.96 -11.37 -2.76
CA GLU A 269 14.45 -10.69 -3.96
C GLU A 269 14.45 -11.59 -5.21
N ALA A 270 14.10 -12.86 -5.09
CA ALA A 270 13.95 -13.78 -6.22
C ALA A 270 12.69 -13.51 -7.07
N TYR A 271 11.68 -12.84 -6.49
CA TYR A 271 10.52 -12.36 -7.24
C TYR A 271 10.90 -11.22 -8.17
N GLU A 272 10.50 -11.32 -9.44
CA GLU A 272 10.74 -10.30 -10.47
C GLU A 272 9.44 -10.01 -11.20
N GLY A 273 9.21 -8.75 -11.58
CA GLY A 273 7.92 -8.30 -12.07
C GLY A 273 6.91 -8.14 -10.93
N TRP A 274 5.70 -8.66 -11.14
CA TRP A 274 4.57 -8.50 -10.22
C TRP A 274 3.99 -9.85 -9.84
N GLY A 275 3.57 -10.00 -8.57
CA GLY A 275 2.75 -11.11 -8.10
C GLY A 275 3.50 -12.11 -7.22
N GLY A 276 2.84 -12.55 -6.16
CA GLY A 276 3.31 -13.58 -5.23
C GLY A 276 4.20 -13.06 -4.10
N GLU A 277 4.92 -11.95 -4.31
CA GLU A 277 5.88 -11.41 -3.35
C GLU A 277 5.23 -10.90 -2.06
N ASP A 278 4.14 -10.12 -2.17
CA ASP A 278 3.43 -9.58 -1.01
C ASP A 278 2.74 -10.70 -0.21
N THR A 279 2.20 -11.72 -0.90
CA THR A 279 1.55 -12.87 -0.27
C THR A 279 2.56 -13.76 0.46
N GLU A 280 3.72 -14.02 -0.15
CA GLU A 280 4.80 -14.80 0.47
C GLU A 280 5.37 -14.07 1.70
N PHE A 281 5.55 -12.75 1.60
CA PHE A 281 5.99 -11.93 2.72
C PHE A 281 4.97 -11.92 3.86
N LEU A 282 3.68 -11.73 3.55
CA LEU A 282 2.61 -11.75 4.54
C LEU A 282 2.49 -13.11 5.24
N ASP A 283 2.67 -14.21 4.51
CA ASP A 283 2.70 -15.55 5.09
C ASP A 283 3.83 -15.71 6.12
N ARG A 284 5.05 -15.26 5.79
CA ARG A 284 6.15 -15.22 6.77
C ARG A 284 5.84 -14.31 7.94
N LEU A 285 5.20 -13.16 7.72
CA LEU A 285 4.88 -12.21 8.77
C LEU A 285 3.86 -12.77 9.79
N ARG A 286 2.98 -13.68 9.39
CA ARG A 286 1.95 -14.30 10.25
C ARG A 286 2.51 -15.18 11.37
N ILE A 287 3.82 -15.47 11.40
CA ILE A 287 4.45 -16.08 12.58
C ILE A 287 4.60 -15.09 13.74
N ARG A 288 4.37 -13.79 13.49
CA ARG A 288 4.45 -12.71 14.46
C ARG A 288 3.05 -12.26 14.89
N PRO A 289 2.90 -11.61 16.04
CA PRO A 289 1.66 -10.94 16.41
C PRO A 289 1.24 -9.91 15.35
N ILE A 290 0.24 -10.24 14.55
CA ILE A 290 -0.33 -9.39 13.50
C ILE A 290 -1.80 -9.10 13.80
N SER A 291 -2.20 -7.84 13.59
CA SER A 291 -3.62 -7.47 13.47
C SER A 291 -4.03 -7.57 12.01
N GLU A 292 -4.93 -8.50 11.70
CA GLU A 292 -5.45 -8.77 10.35
C GLU A 292 -6.74 -7.98 10.06
N GLY A 293 -7.31 -7.31 11.07
CA GLY A 293 -8.56 -6.58 10.91
C GLY A 293 -8.34 -5.19 10.35
N GLY A 294 -8.66 -4.99 9.07
CA GLY A 294 -8.64 -3.66 8.45
C GLY A 294 -9.77 -2.76 8.96
N TRP A 295 -9.51 -1.45 9.09
CA TRP A 295 -10.48 -0.45 9.57
C TRP A 295 -10.50 0.85 8.77
N MET A 296 -9.49 1.08 7.93
CA MET A 296 -9.36 2.32 7.16
C MET A 296 -9.72 2.12 5.68
N PRO A 297 -10.29 3.14 5.03
CA PRO A 297 -10.44 3.15 3.58
C PRO A 297 -9.11 3.55 2.92
N VAL A 298 -8.81 2.93 1.79
CA VAL A 298 -7.69 3.31 0.92
C VAL A 298 -8.23 3.48 -0.49
N LEU A 299 -7.70 4.44 -1.24
CA LEU A 299 -8.06 4.62 -2.64
C LEU A 299 -6.93 4.04 -3.50
N HIS A 300 -7.29 3.37 -4.60
CA HIS A 300 -6.34 2.94 -5.62
C HIS A 300 -6.61 3.74 -6.89
N ALA A 301 -5.63 4.56 -7.28
CA ALA A 301 -5.69 5.37 -8.48
C ALA A 301 -5.64 4.47 -9.71
N TRP A 302 -6.58 4.69 -10.63
CA TRP A 302 -6.74 3.86 -11.81
C TRP A 302 -5.48 3.82 -12.66
N HIS A 303 -5.11 2.63 -13.11
CA HIS A 303 -4.15 2.42 -14.17
C HIS A 303 -4.65 1.26 -15.06
N ALA A 304 -4.22 1.24 -16.32
CA ALA A 304 -4.52 0.10 -17.18
C ALA A 304 -3.92 -1.19 -16.58
N PRO A 305 -4.62 -2.34 -16.66
CA PRO A 305 -4.05 -3.61 -16.23
C PRO A 305 -2.71 -3.84 -16.93
N ALA A 306 -1.71 -4.32 -16.19
CA ALA A 306 -0.49 -4.80 -16.83
C ALA A 306 -0.87 -5.90 -17.84
N PRO A 307 -0.27 -5.93 -19.03
CA PRO A 307 -0.47 -7.05 -19.96
C PRO A 307 -0.17 -8.35 -19.21
N LYS A 308 -1.06 -9.35 -19.28
CA LYS A 308 -0.73 -10.70 -18.78
C LYS A 308 0.49 -11.18 -19.55
N LYS A 309 1.64 -11.20 -18.90
CA LYS A 309 2.92 -11.61 -19.47
C LYS A 309 3.29 -12.99 -18.89
N ALA A 310 4.28 -13.64 -19.52
CA ALA A 310 4.83 -14.93 -19.09
C ALA A 310 5.45 -14.91 -17.67
N ASP A 311 5.67 -13.72 -17.10
CA ASP A 311 6.16 -13.49 -15.75
C ASP A 311 5.13 -13.87 -14.66
N GLY A 312 3.84 -13.69 -14.92
CA GLY A 312 2.78 -14.17 -14.03
C GLY A 312 2.84 -15.69 -13.83
N ASP A 313 3.22 -16.43 -14.87
CA ASP A 313 3.41 -17.87 -14.80
C ASP A 313 4.70 -18.24 -14.05
N ARG A 314 5.81 -17.52 -14.27
CA ARG A 314 7.06 -17.71 -13.50
C ARG A 314 6.88 -17.43 -12.01
N ASN A 315 6.35 -16.26 -11.64
CA ASN A 315 6.17 -15.90 -10.24
C ASN A 315 5.18 -16.81 -9.55
N ARG A 316 4.17 -17.32 -10.28
CA ARG A 316 3.29 -18.35 -9.74
C ARG A 316 4.03 -19.65 -9.42
N MET A 317 4.86 -20.16 -10.33
CA MET A 317 5.67 -21.36 -10.07
C MET A 317 6.63 -21.13 -8.89
N LEU A 318 7.35 -20.00 -8.89
CA LEU A 318 8.23 -19.63 -7.78
C LEU A 318 7.45 -19.52 -6.47
N HIS A 319 6.25 -18.94 -6.50
CA HIS A 319 5.40 -18.83 -5.33
C HIS A 319 4.99 -20.21 -4.81
N GLU A 320 4.52 -21.10 -5.67
CA GLU A 320 4.19 -22.50 -5.31
C GLU A 320 5.42 -23.22 -4.70
N GLU A 321 6.60 -23.07 -5.30
CA GLU A 321 7.86 -23.60 -4.76
C GLU A 321 8.22 -23.01 -3.38
N ARG A 322 8.06 -21.70 -3.19
CA ARG A 322 8.36 -21.03 -1.92
C ARG A 322 7.38 -21.46 -0.84
N MET A 323 6.09 -21.49 -1.15
CA MET A 323 5.04 -21.87 -0.19
C MET A 323 5.12 -23.35 0.22
N ALA A 324 5.79 -24.21 -0.58
CA ALA A 324 6.10 -25.60 -0.20
C ALA A 324 7.24 -25.73 0.84
N ILE A 325 8.03 -24.67 1.06
CA ILE A 325 9.12 -24.66 2.05
C ILE A 325 8.58 -24.15 3.39
N PRO A 326 8.86 -24.84 4.52
CA PRO A 326 8.46 -24.38 5.85
C PRO A 326 8.88 -22.93 6.13
N VAL A 327 8.00 -22.18 6.78
CA VAL A 327 8.14 -20.73 6.96
C VAL A 327 9.44 -20.35 7.68
N GLU A 328 9.84 -21.12 8.68
CA GLU A 328 11.08 -20.92 9.45
C GLU A 328 12.33 -21.13 8.59
N VAL A 329 12.28 -22.09 7.66
CA VAL A 329 13.39 -22.39 6.73
C VAL A 329 13.52 -21.26 5.71
N ARG A 330 12.40 -20.72 5.20
CA ARG A 330 12.41 -19.55 4.31
C ARG A 330 13.04 -18.33 5.00
N ILE A 331 12.63 -18.04 6.24
CA ILE A 331 13.18 -16.94 7.03
C ILE A 331 14.68 -17.11 7.24
N ALA A 332 15.14 -18.30 7.66
CA ALA A 332 16.56 -18.56 7.89
C ALA A 332 17.41 -18.35 6.63
N ARG A 333 16.93 -18.82 5.47
CA ARG A 333 17.62 -18.63 4.17
C ARG A 333 17.74 -17.16 3.79
N LEU A 334 16.65 -16.39 3.92
CA LEU A 334 16.64 -14.98 3.58
C LEU A 334 17.56 -14.16 4.51
N ARG A 335 17.55 -14.47 5.81
CA ARG A 335 18.46 -13.82 6.77
C ARG A 335 19.93 -14.11 6.48
N ALA A 336 20.29 -15.36 6.20
CA ALA A 336 21.66 -15.71 5.81
C ALA A 336 22.11 -14.97 4.55
N ALA A 337 21.23 -14.82 3.55
CA ALA A 337 21.52 -14.05 2.34
C ALA A 337 21.73 -12.55 2.61
N GLN A 338 21.09 -11.99 3.64
CA GLN A 338 21.27 -10.59 4.04
C GLN A 338 22.59 -10.35 4.78
N GLU A 339 22.98 -11.29 5.64
CA GLU A 339 24.26 -11.23 6.37
C GLU A 339 25.44 -11.25 5.40
N MET A 340 25.45 -12.21 4.44
CA MET A 340 26.49 -12.27 3.40
C MET A 340 26.61 -10.97 2.58
N ARG A 341 25.47 -10.32 2.27
CA ARG A 341 25.48 -9.06 1.52
C ARG A 341 26.00 -7.89 2.35
N SER A 342 25.81 -7.93 3.67
CA SER A 342 26.32 -6.89 4.57
C SER A 342 27.84 -7.00 4.74
N GLU A 343 28.39 -8.21 4.63
CA GLU A 343 29.84 -8.47 4.64
C GLU A 343 30.53 -8.08 3.32
N GLU A 344 29.83 -8.13 2.18
CA GLU A 344 30.36 -7.63 0.90
C GLU A 344 30.44 -6.09 0.83
N ILE A 345 29.66 -5.36 1.64
CA ILE A 345 29.65 -3.89 1.71
C ILE A 345 30.52 -3.42 2.89
N VAL A 346 31.85 -3.61 2.80
CA VAL A 346 32.80 -3.19 3.86
C VAL A 346 33.70 -2.01 3.45
N GLU A 347 33.68 -1.54 2.20
CA GLU A 347 34.37 -0.30 1.83
C GLU A 347 33.38 0.85 1.57
N PRO A 348 33.39 1.92 2.40
CA PRO A 348 32.71 3.16 2.03
C PRO A 348 33.46 3.80 0.87
N VAL A 349 32.79 3.97 -0.27
CA VAL A 349 33.30 4.80 -1.37
C VAL A 349 33.41 6.24 -0.86
N PRO A 350 34.61 6.84 -0.79
CA PRO A 350 34.76 8.16 -0.22
C PRO A 350 34.07 9.22 -1.09
N PHE A 351 33.30 10.07 -0.42
CA PHE A 351 32.71 11.28 -0.99
C PHE A 351 33.85 12.18 -1.50
N ARG A 352 34.02 12.28 -2.83
CA ARG A 352 34.96 13.23 -3.43
C ARG A 352 34.41 14.65 -3.24
N SER A 353 34.94 15.37 -2.25
CA SER A 353 34.80 16.82 -2.15
C SER A 353 35.39 17.49 -3.40
N GLY A 354 34.73 18.55 -3.85
CA GLY A 354 34.86 19.13 -5.18
C GLY A 354 36.23 19.66 -5.57
N HIS A 355 36.39 19.80 -6.88
CA HIS A 355 37.49 20.48 -7.56
C HIS A 355 37.75 21.86 -6.98
N ALA A 356 38.97 22.07 -6.49
CA ALA A 356 39.55 23.40 -6.41
C ALA A 356 39.90 23.85 -7.85
N ILE A 357 39.29 24.94 -8.28
CA ILE A 357 39.67 25.67 -9.48
C ILE A 357 40.94 26.43 -9.12
N GLU A 358 42.10 25.95 -9.55
CA GLU A 358 43.33 26.75 -9.55
C GLU A 358 43.27 27.73 -10.72
N GLN A 359 43.10 29.01 -10.39
CA GLN A 359 43.42 30.11 -11.27
C GLN A 359 44.94 30.25 -11.33
N SER A 360 45.51 30.20 -12.53
CA SER A 360 46.84 30.76 -12.79
C SER A 360 46.85 31.37 -14.19
N GLN A 361 46.68 32.70 -14.25
CA GLN A 361 47.29 33.54 -15.29
C GLN A 361 48.68 33.96 -14.83
N PRO A 362 49.56 34.27 -15.79
CA PRO A 362 50.09 35.63 -15.85
C PRO A 362 49.46 36.45 -16.97
#